data_AF-A0A1F8V3I6-F1
#
_entry.id   AF-A0A1F8V3I6-F1
#
_cell.length_a   1.000
_cell.length_b   1.000
_cell.length_c   1.000
_cell.angle_alpha   90.00
_cell.angle_beta   90.00
_cell.angle_gamma   90.00
#
_symmetry.space_group_name_H-M   'P 1'
#
loop_
_entity.id
_entity.type
_entity.pdbx_description
1 polymer ?
#
loop_
_entity_poly.entity_id
_entity_poly.type
_entity_poly.pdbx_seq_one_letter_code
_entity_poly.pdbx_strand_id
1 'polypeptide(L)' 'MIYSQIDNEYNLNGILQEASKALFKKLNAVNDGSKWRNRLASLDEKKQKYIASKYYGGHMPWKE' A
#
# COMPACT_ATOMS: atom_id res chain seq x y z
N MET A 1 -15.12 15.66 -48.92
CA MET A 1 -14.68 14.58 -48.02
C MET A 1 -14.33 15.23 -46.69
N ILE A 2 -15.21 15.07 -45.71
CA ILE A 2 -15.21 15.84 -44.45
C ILE A 2 -14.59 14.95 -43.38
N TYR A 3 -13.43 15.39 -42.86
CA TYR A 3 -12.79 15.01 -41.60
C TYR A 3 -12.90 13.55 -41.13
N SER A 4 -11.98 12.69 -41.58
CA SER A 4 -11.62 11.44 -40.89
C SER A 4 -10.49 11.69 -39.88
N GLN A 5 -10.68 12.64 -38.96
CA GLN A 5 -9.64 13.13 -38.04
C GLN A 5 -10.09 13.15 -36.57
N ILE A 6 -10.99 12.26 -36.17
CA ILE A 6 -11.42 12.14 -34.77
C ILE A 6 -11.39 10.68 -34.31
N ASP A 7 -10.26 10.00 -34.51
CA ASP A 7 -9.93 8.78 -33.75
C ASP A 7 -8.95 9.07 -32.61
N ASN A 8 -8.82 10.35 -32.23
CA ASN A 8 -7.83 10.81 -31.25
C ASN A 8 -8.45 11.57 -30.08
N GLU A 9 -9.68 11.20 -29.70
CA GLU A 9 -10.19 11.54 -28.39
C GLU A 9 -9.60 10.54 -27.40
N TYR A 10 -8.53 10.96 -26.73
CA TYR A 10 -8.08 10.35 -25.48
C TYR A 10 -9.32 10.05 -24.65
N ASN A 11 -9.64 8.77 -24.45
CA ASN A 11 -10.71 8.36 -23.56
C ASN A 11 -10.26 8.70 -22.13
N LEU A 12 -10.44 9.99 -21.78
CA LEU A 12 -10.03 10.60 -20.52
C LEU A 12 -10.66 9.86 -19.35
N ASN A 13 -11.88 9.36 -19.51
CA ASN A 13 -12.57 8.55 -18.51
C ASN A 13 -11.84 7.23 -18.23
N GLY A 14 -11.38 6.53 -19.27
CA GLY A 14 -10.57 5.31 -19.11
C GLY A 14 -9.23 5.58 -18.44
N ILE A 15 -8.55 6.66 -18.84
CA ILE A 15 -7.25 7.05 -18.26
C ILE A 15 -7.41 7.42 -16.78
N LEU A 16 -8.44 8.20 -16.44
CA LEU A 16 -8.76 8.58 -15.06
C LEU A 16 -9.11 7.36 -14.20
N GLN A 17 -9.84 6.38 -14.76
CA GLN A 17 -10.20 5.16 -14.05
C GLN A 17 -8.97 4.29 -13.74
N GLU A 18 -8.06 4.12 -14.70
CA GLU A 18 -6.82 3.37 -14.48
C GLU A 18 -5.85 4.09 -13.52
N ALA A 19 -5.74 5.42 -13.62
CA ALA A 19 -4.95 6.22 -12.68
C ALA A 19 -5.49 6.11 -11.24
N SER A 20 -6.82 6.15 -11.07
CA SER A 20 -7.49 5.97 -9.79
C SER A 20 -7.21 4.58 -9.20
N LYS A 21 -7.36 3.50 -9.98
CA LYS A 21 -7.03 2.14 -9.54
C LYS A 21 -5.57 2.00 -9.11
N ALA A 22 -4.64 2.57 -9.88
CA ALA A 22 -3.22 2.57 -9.54
C ALA A 22 -2.92 3.32 -8.23
N LEU A 23 -3.59 4.46 -8.01
CA LEU A 23 -3.47 5.24 -6.78
C LEU A 23 -4.00 4.45 -5.57
N PHE A 24 -5.19 3.86 -5.67
CA PHE A 24 -5.75 3.03 -4.59
C PHE A 24 -4.87 1.81 -4.30
N LYS A 25 -4.32 1.17 -5.33
CA LYS A 25 -3.36 0.07 -5.15
C LYS A 25 -2.11 0.53 -4.40
N LYS A 26 -1.55 1.69 -4.75
CA LYS A 26 -0.39 2.26 -4.03
C LYS A 26 -0.74 2.65 -2.60
N LEU A 27 -1.90 3.27 -2.38
CA LEU A 27 -2.37 3.65 -1.06
C LEU A 27 -2.54 2.40 -0.17
N ASN A 28 -3.18 1.35 -0.69
CA ASN A 28 -3.33 0.08 0.01
C ASN A 28 -1.97 -0.60 0.27
N ALA A 29 -1.00 -0.52 -0.65
CA ALA A 29 0.34 -1.07 -0.44
C ALA A 29 1.17 -0.29 0.59
N VAL A 30 0.89 1.00 0.78
CA VAL A 30 1.49 1.83 1.84
C VAL A 30 0.80 1.59 3.19
N ASN A 31 -0.53 1.44 3.17
CA ASN A 31 -1.32 1.17 4.36
C ASN A 31 -1.26 -0.29 4.81
N ASP A 32 -0.79 -1.19 3.94
CA ASP A 32 -0.52 -2.57 4.31
C ASP A 32 0.65 -2.59 5.29
N GLY A 33 0.28 -2.64 6.58
CA GLY A 33 1.23 -2.70 7.67
C GLY A 33 2.14 -3.93 7.65
N SER A 34 1.98 -4.83 6.68
CA SER A 34 2.79 -6.03 6.47
C SER A 34 4.29 -5.72 6.46
N LYS A 35 4.73 -4.62 5.83
CA LYS A 35 6.15 -4.26 5.78
C LYS A 35 6.76 -4.00 7.16
N TRP A 36 6.09 -3.23 8.00
CA TRP A 36 6.62 -2.93 9.34
C TRP A 36 6.45 -4.13 10.28
N ARG A 37 5.35 -4.89 10.15
CA ARG A 37 5.14 -6.15 10.89
C ARG A 37 6.26 -7.15 10.59
N ASN A 38 6.57 -7.37 9.33
CA ASN A 38 7.65 -8.27 8.91
C ASN A 38 9.03 -7.81 9.43
N ARG A 39 9.29 -6.49 9.40
CA ARG A 39 10.53 -5.93 9.93
C ARG A 39 10.66 -6.08 11.45
N LEU A 40 9.55 -5.98 12.20
CA LEU A 40 9.56 -6.23 13.65
C LEU A 40 9.70 -7.73 13.94
N ALA A 41 9.04 -8.59 13.16
CA ALA A 41 9.14 -10.03 13.28
C ALA A 41 10.56 -10.57 12.98
N SER A 42 11.34 -9.89 12.13
CA SER A 42 12.71 -10.28 11.80
C SER A 42 13.77 -9.88 12.85
N LEU A 43 13.40 -9.14 13.90
CA LEU A 43 14.34 -8.76 14.97
C LEU A 43 14.59 -9.91 15.95
N ASP A 44 15.67 -9.84 16.72
CA ASP A 44 15.89 -10.78 17.82
C ASP A 44 14.76 -10.71 18.86
N GLU A 45 14.41 -11.85 19.46
CA GLU A 45 13.28 -11.95 20.38
C GLU A 45 13.40 -10.98 21.58
N LYS A 46 14.62 -10.72 22.07
CA LYS A 46 14.88 -9.73 23.12
C LYS A 46 14.47 -8.31 22.71
N LYS A 47 14.76 -7.93 21.45
CA LYS A 47 14.39 -6.62 20.90
C LYS A 47 12.89 -6.54 20.65
N GLN A 48 12.29 -7.62 20.16
CA GLN A 48 10.84 -7.71 19.99
C GLN A 48 10.10 -7.54 21.33
N LYS A 49 10.54 -8.24 22.39
CA LYS A 49 9.99 -8.11 23.75
C LYS A 49 10.13 -6.69 24.31
N TYR A 50 11.28 -6.06 24.10
CA TYR A 50 11.50 -4.66 24.50
C TYR A 50 10.52 -3.70 23.80
N ILE A 51 10.37 -3.82 22.49
CA ILE A 51 9.44 -2.98 21.70
C ILE A 51 7.99 -3.23 22.12
N ALA A 52 7.60 -4.50 22.29
CA ALA A 52 6.27 -4.88 22.74
C ALA A 52 5.94 -4.29 24.12
N SER A 53 6.86 -4.42 25.08
CA SER A 53 6.69 -3.86 26.43
C SER A 53 6.61 -2.33 26.42
N LYS A 54 7.43 -1.66 25.61
CA LYS A 54 7.52 -0.20 25.58
C LYS A 54 6.35 0.48 24.90
N TYR A 55 5.80 -0.10 23.84
CA TYR A 55 4.82 0.56 22.97
C TYR A 55 3.48 -0.16 22.86
N TYR A 56 3.40 -1.44 23.21
CA TYR A 56 2.24 -2.30 22.97
C TYR A 56 1.79 -3.07 24.23
N GLY A 57 2.21 -2.63 25.42
CA GLY A 57 1.79 -3.25 26.70
C GLY A 57 2.25 -4.70 26.88
N GLY A 58 3.29 -5.14 26.16
CA GLY A 58 3.78 -6.51 26.16
C GLY A 58 3.19 -7.40 25.07
N HIS A 59 2.19 -6.91 24.33
CA HIS A 59 1.60 -7.61 23.18
C HIS A 59 2.45 -7.46 21.91
N MET A 60 2.49 -8.48 21.06
CA MET A 60 3.25 -8.49 19.80
C MET A 60 2.28 -8.53 18.60
N PRO A 61 1.68 -7.41 18.18
CA PRO A 61 0.66 -7.37 17.12
C PRO A 61 1.17 -7.76 15.73
N TRP A 62 2.49 -7.96 15.56
CA TRP A 62 3.09 -8.46 14.32
C TRP A 62 3.26 -9.99 14.29
N LYS A 63 2.82 -10.71 15.33
CA LYS A 63 2.85 -12.19 15.42
C LYS A 63 1.45 -12.83 15.38
N GLU A 64 0.39 -12.04 15.16
CA GLU A 64 -0.99 -12.53 15.00
C GLU A 64 -1.21 -13.27 13.68
#